data_AF-A0A813GCN6-F1
#
_entry.id   AF-A0A813GCN6-F1
#
_cell.length_a   1.000
_cell.length_b   1.000
_cell.length_c   1.000
_cell.angle_alpha   90.00
_cell.angle_beta   90.00
_cell.angle_gamma   90.00
#
_symmetry.space_group_name_H-M   'P 1'
#
loop_
_entity.id
_entity.type
_entity.pdbx_description
1 polymer ?
#
loop_
_entity_poly.entity_id
_entity_poly.type
_entity_poly.pdbx_seq_one_letter_code
_entity_poly.pdbx_strand_id
1 'polypeptide(L)'
;ADPSFTFSAKAAAEAAAQVKQAAAADGSHGHGMPQAPQQQAQQAQQASTNNNNNYNNNNNKKAQQASSGSGFRGHAAAAAGGAPELWHAVHVGDEAAVARLMKMGACDGAVRDASGHSVLWHAIAFGHVGLASLVLDEFPAGSQVGADPTEVHPRKGDTLLHLLCQCRPFTAETAELFKRVSSVMPRLLFVKVNAAGHSFLAMAALSLNFWVLKFVSVNYPEETKAIVCSPEAPLRSLAGNIPEPCPPSFVPPDPIPEHFAVASLLAQDESGRVRFADVAFDVGPDDSTCRFLAHRVVVGAQSPVFLEELDRLPVHELKQERISCRIFRVDQRISKDVWRSVLQFLYTGVVHCSFTNDPVLMVELLRACALYRLPKPLLDLAQTALFQLMPSFPPEIALQVFSITAGSGGQDLDVRSAREASAYILLRSAPMVLQALEASDAAQILDFMIQTVEKAFFHASTQPQAAPGIGLPTAHSSPRPHGAAPSGQVPYVATGQAAAGY
;
A
#
# COMPACT_ATOMS: atom_id res chain seq x y z
N ALA A 1 3.23 -18.68 12.44
CA ALA A 1 3.91 -17.63 11.66
C ALA A 1 4.77 -18.32 10.63
N ASP A 2 4.49 -18.11 9.34
CA ASP A 2 5.26 -18.70 8.24
C ASP A 2 6.58 -17.91 8.09
N PRO A 3 7.76 -18.53 8.30
CA PRO A 3 9.05 -17.84 8.24
C PRO A 3 9.47 -17.44 6.82
N SER A 4 8.68 -17.78 5.79
CA SER A 4 8.97 -17.45 4.39
C SER A 4 8.62 -16.01 3.98
N PHE A 5 7.94 -15.24 4.83
CA PHE A 5 7.51 -13.87 4.54
C PHE A 5 8.27 -12.81 5.34
N THR A 6 9.61 -12.87 5.35
CA THR A 6 10.40 -11.67 5.61
C THR A 6 10.34 -10.80 4.36
N PHE A 7 9.43 -9.82 4.36
CA PHE A 7 9.50 -8.67 3.46
C PHE A 7 10.98 -8.27 3.34
N SER A 8 11.52 -8.25 2.13
CA SER A 8 12.94 -8.04 1.88
C SER A 8 13.32 -6.64 2.38
N ALA A 9 13.61 -6.53 3.67
CA ALA A 9 14.10 -5.33 4.32
C ALA A 9 15.37 -4.82 3.62
N LYS A 10 16.03 -5.71 2.86
CA LYS A 10 17.11 -5.44 1.95
C LYS A 10 16.70 -4.49 0.81
N ALA A 11 15.58 -4.72 0.10
CA ALA A 11 15.14 -3.85 -1.00
C ALA A 11 14.81 -2.42 -0.52
N ALA A 12 14.06 -2.31 0.59
CA ALA A 12 13.77 -1.01 1.20
C ALA A 12 15.04 -0.32 1.77
N ALA A 13 15.99 -1.10 2.31
CA ALA A 13 17.26 -0.57 2.79
C ALA A 13 18.21 -0.16 1.66
N GLU A 14 18.21 -0.87 0.53
CA GLU A 14 18.99 -0.53 -0.66
C GLU A 14 18.46 0.74 -1.32
N ALA A 15 17.14 0.88 -1.46
CA ALA A 15 16.52 2.13 -1.92
C ALA A 15 16.87 3.32 -1.00
N ALA A 16 16.81 3.12 0.33
CA ALA A 16 17.20 4.15 1.29
C ALA A 16 18.71 4.49 1.24
N ALA A 17 19.57 3.49 1.01
CA ALA A 17 21.01 3.69 0.88
C ALA A 17 21.36 4.51 -0.39
N GLN A 18 20.65 4.28 -1.49
CA GLN A 18 20.80 5.07 -2.72
C GLN A 18 20.40 6.54 -2.52
N VAL A 19 19.33 6.82 -1.77
CA VAL A 19 18.96 8.20 -1.43
C VAL A 19 20.01 8.88 -0.55
N LYS A 20 20.58 8.16 0.43
CA LYS A 20 21.66 8.71 1.28
C LYS A 20 22.90 9.07 0.46
N GLN A 21 23.22 8.26 -0.56
CA GLN A 21 24.31 8.56 -1.49
C GLN A 21 23.99 9.73 -2.42
N ALA A 22 22.75 9.83 -2.92
CA ALA A 22 22.31 10.94 -3.77
C ALA A 22 22.28 12.28 -3.01
N ALA A 23 21.75 12.30 -1.77
CA ALA A 23 21.74 13.48 -0.92
C ALA A 23 23.15 13.93 -0.47
N ALA A 24 24.07 12.99 -0.29
CA ALA A 24 25.47 13.30 0.01
C ALA A 24 26.24 13.86 -1.21
N ALA A 25 25.87 13.45 -2.44
CA ALA A 25 26.49 13.94 -3.66
C ALA A 25 26.07 15.38 -4.00
N ASP A 26 24.83 15.76 -3.71
CA ASP A 26 24.25 17.06 -4.04
C ASP A 26 24.74 18.21 -3.13
N GLY A 27 25.35 17.88 -1.99
CA GLY A 27 25.91 18.86 -1.04
C GLY A 27 27.25 19.49 -1.43
N SER A 28 27.84 19.15 -2.59
CA SER A 28 29.24 19.52 -2.90
C SER A 28 29.44 20.52 -4.05
N HIS A 29 28.41 20.95 -4.77
CA HIS A 29 28.61 21.82 -5.95
C HIS A 29 27.99 23.21 -5.78
N GLY A 30 28.88 24.18 -5.52
CA GLY A 30 28.58 25.59 -5.53
C GLY A 30 28.16 26.11 -6.90
N HIS A 31 27.20 27.04 -6.84
CA HIS A 31 26.77 28.03 -7.83
C HIS A 31 27.27 27.91 -9.28
N GLY A 32 26.36 27.44 -10.14
CA GLY A 32 26.31 27.79 -11.55
C GLY A 32 24.94 27.44 -12.12
N MET A 33 24.08 28.44 -12.35
CA MET A 33 22.83 28.25 -13.10
C MET A 33 23.14 28.04 -14.59
N PRO A 34 22.54 27.02 -15.24
CA PRO A 34 22.26 27.08 -16.66
C PRO A 34 20.74 27.01 -16.94
N GLN A 35 20.33 27.80 -17.92
CA GLN A 35 18.98 27.86 -18.45
C GLN A 35 18.57 26.54 -19.13
N ALA A 36 17.30 26.17 -18.97
CA ALA A 36 16.70 24.94 -19.46
C ALA A 36 16.43 24.94 -20.99
N PRO A 37 16.54 23.79 -21.69
CA PRO A 37 15.99 23.62 -23.03
C PRO A 37 14.63 22.90 -22.97
N GLN A 38 13.53 23.66 -23.00
CA GLN A 38 12.15 23.17 -22.96
C GLN A 38 11.56 22.78 -24.34
N GLN A 39 12.36 22.75 -25.42
CA GLN A 39 11.85 22.55 -26.79
C GLN A 39 12.08 21.15 -27.39
N GLN A 40 12.87 20.26 -26.78
CA GLN A 40 13.11 18.91 -27.32
C GLN A 40 12.13 17.83 -26.84
N ALA A 41 11.37 18.07 -25.76
CA ALA A 41 10.41 17.08 -25.24
C ALA A 41 9.09 17.01 -26.03
N GLN A 42 8.68 18.08 -26.72
CA GLN A 42 7.42 18.09 -27.50
C GLN A 42 7.55 17.43 -28.88
N GLN A 43 8.74 17.36 -29.48
CA GLN A 43 8.94 16.68 -30.76
C GLN A 43 9.01 15.15 -30.64
N ALA A 44 9.42 14.62 -29.48
CA ALA A 44 9.48 13.16 -29.24
C ALA A 44 8.08 12.54 -29.03
N GLN A 45 7.11 13.29 -28.51
CA GLN A 45 5.74 12.79 -28.30
C GLN A 45 4.91 12.74 -29.60
N GLN A 46 5.12 13.68 -30.54
CA GLN A 46 4.39 13.67 -31.82
C GLN A 46 4.85 12.56 -32.77
N ALA A 47 6.12 12.13 -32.70
CA ALA A 47 6.65 11.05 -33.53
C ALA A 47 6.14 9.65 -33.12
N SER A 48 5.80 9.43 -31.84
CA SER A 48 5.31 8.13 -31.35
C SER A 48 3.83 7.88 -31.66
N THR A 49 2.99 8.92 -31.72
CA THR A 49 1.57 8.80 -32.07
C THR A 49 1.31 8.47 -33.55
N ASN A 50 2.20 8.88 -34.47
CA ASN A 50 2.01 8.62 -35.89
C ASN A 50 2.46 7.22 -36.34
N ASN A 51 3.38 6.57 -35.62
CA ASN A 51 3.86 5.24 -35.99
C ASN A 51 2.91 4.09 -35.58
N ASN A 52 2.13 4.27 -34.49
CA ASN A 52 1.23 3.22 -34.00
C ASN A 52 -0.09 3.11 -34.79
N ASN A 53 -0.58 4.22 -35.37
CA ASN A 53 -1.82 4.20 -36.16
C ASN A 53 -1.67 3.53 -37.54
N ASN A 54 -0.45 3.46 -38.07
CA ASN A 54 -0.20 2.91 -39.40
C ASN A 54 0.03 1.38 -39.40
N TYR A 55 0.45 0.81 -38.27
CA TYR A 55 0.68 -0.64 -38.13
C TYR A 55 -0.62 -1.44 -38.00
N ASN A 56 -1.62 -0.92 -37.28
CA ASN A 56 -2.90 -1.64 -37.08
C ASN A 56 -3.82 -1.61 -38.31
N ASN A 57 -3.76 -0.56 -39.12
CA ASN A 57 -4.66 -0.43 -40.27
C ASN A 57 -4.23 -1.31 -41.47
N ASN A 58 -2.95 -1.70 -41.55
CA ASN A 58 -2.42 -2.52 -42.63
C ASN A 58 -2.53 -4.04 -42.40
N ASN A 59 -2.54 -4.50 -41.13
CA ASN A 59 -2.72 -5.92 -40.83
C ASN A 59 -4.16 -6.42 -41.09
N ASN A 60 -5.17 -5.58 -40.85
CA ASN A 60 -6.57 -5.93 -41.16
C ASN A 60 -6.87 -6.01 -42.67
N LYS A 61 -6.15 -5.27 -43.51
CA LYS A 61 -6.34 -5.33 -44.98
C LYS A 61 -5.57 -6.47 -45.65
N LYS A 62 -4.43 -6.89 -45.10
CA LYS A 62 -3.64 -8.00 -45.68
C LYS A 62 -4.15 -9.39 -45.29
N ALA A 63 -4.87 -9.54 -44.18
CA ALA A 63 -5.48 -10.82 -43.80
C ALA A 63 -6.70 -11.22 -44.68
N GLN A 64 -7.29 -10.29 -45.44
CA GLN A 64 -8.47 -10.54 -46.27
C GLN A 64 -8.17 -10.96 -47.72
N GLN A 65 -6.91 -11.14 -48.14
CA GLN A 65 -6.56 -11.39 -49.56
C GLN A 65 -5.72 -12.65 -49.84
N ALA A 66 -5.53 -13.56 -48.90
CA ALA A 66 -4.74 -14.77 -49.15
C ALA A 66 -5.48 -16.04 -48.69
N SER A 67 -6.43 -16.53 -49.50
CA SER A 67 -6.97 -17.89 -49.37
C SER A 67 -7.87 -18.22 -50.56
N SER A 68 -7.29 -18.74 -51.64
CA SER A 68 -8.04 -19.37 -52.72
C SER A 68 -7.31 -20.64 -53.16
N GLY A 69 -7.78 -21.78 -52.66
CA GLY A 69 -7.33 -23.10 -53.11
C GLY A 69 -7.91 -24.25 -52.29
N SER A 70 -8.70 -25.09 -52.97
CA SER A 70 -8.98 -26.50 -52.64
C SER A 70 -10.09 -26.85 -51.62
N GLY A 71 -11.32 -26.92 -52.12
CA GLY A 71 -12.13 -28.15 -52.09
C GLY A 71 -12.42 -28.84 -50.75
N PHE A 72 -13.30 -28.26 -49.93
CA PHE A 72 -14.03 -28.98 -48.89
C PHE A 72 -15.54 -28.62 -48.93
N ARG A 73 -16.37 -29.59 -48.55
CA ARG A 73 -17.84 -29.61 -48.73
C ARG A 73 -18.56 -28.35 -48.23
N GLY A 74 -19.57 -27.93 -48.99
CA GLY A 74 -20.33 -26.71 -48.82
C GLY A 74 -21.07 -26.60 -47.49
N HIS A 75 -20.47 -25.86 -46.56
CA HIS A 75 -21.21 -25.04 -45.62
C HIS A 75 -21.45 -23.70 -46.30
N ALA A 76 -22.71 -23.26 -46.39
CA ALA A 76 -23.07 -21.99 -46.97
C ALA A 76 -22.20 -20.89 -46.34
N ALA A 77 -21.46 -20.14 -47.16
CA ALA A 77 -20.58 -19.08 -46.70
C ALA A 77 -21.44 -18.07 -45.92
N ALA A 78 -21.38 -18.15 -44.59
CA ALA A 78 -22.04 -17.21 -43.72
C ALA A 78 -21.56 -15.82 -44.13
N ALA A 79 -22.50 -14.90 -44.35
CA ALA A 79 -22.17 -13.51 -44.64
C ALA A 79 -21.18 -13.03 -43.58
N ALA A 80 -20.10 -12.37 -44.00
CA ALA A 80 -18.97 -11.98 -43.15
C ALA A 80 -19.34 -11.13 -41.91
N GLY A 81 -20.61 -10.71 -41.79
CA GLY A 81 -21.15 -9.92 -40.69
C GLY A 81 -22.05 -10.68 -39.70
N GLY A 82 -22.22 -12.00 -39.80
CA GLY A 82 -23.15 -12.76 -38.94
C GLY A 82 -24.64 -12.48 -39.24
N ALA A 83 -25.53 -13.37 -38.79
CA ALA A 83 -26.97 -13.23 -39.01
C ALA A 83 -27.60 -12.19 -38.03
N PRO A 84 -28.64 -11.43 -38.41
CA PRO A 84 -29.33 -10.51 -37.49
C PRO A 84 -29.84 -11.19 -36.21
N GLU A 85 -30.24 -12.46 -36.32
CA GLU A 85 -30.68 -13.29 -35.19
C GLU A 85 -29.56 -13.51 -34.17
N LEU A 86 -28.30 -13.66 -34.63
CA LEU A 86 -27.14 -13.80 -33.75
C LEU A 86 -26.95 -12.52 -32.93
N TRP A 87 -26.89 -11.37 -33.58
CA TRP A 87 -26.64 -10.11 -32.89
C TRP A 87 -27.77 -9.71 -31.95
N HIS A 88 -29.02 -10.03 -32.30
CA HIS A 88 -30.14 -9.87 -31.39
C HIS A 88 -29.95 -10.74 -30.14
N ALA A 89 -29.64 -12.04 -30.30
CA ALA A 89 -29.40 -12.95 -29.18
C ALA A 89 -28.23 -12.50 -28.29
N VAL A 90 -27.13 -12.04 -28.89
CA VAL A 90 -25.98 -11.51 -28.15
C VAL A 90 -26.32 -10.24 -27.38
N HIS A 91 -27.10 -9.33 -27.98
CA HIS A 91 -27.49 -8.08 -27.33
C HIS A 91 -28.38 -8.32 -26.11
N VAL A 92 -29.32 -9.27 -26.18
CA VAL A 92 -30.22 -9.62 -25.06
C VAL A 92 -29.60 -10.62 -24.08
N GLY A 93 -28.46 -11.21 -24.40
CA GLY A 93 -27.80 -12.21 -23.55
C GLY A 93 -28.43 -13.60 -23.59
N ASP A 94 -29.11 -13.98 -24.68
CA ASP A 94 -29.71 -15.32 -24.84
C ASP A 94 -28.64 -16.38 -25.16
N GLU A 95 -27.99 -16.87 -24.11
CA GLU A 95 -26.96 -17.91 -24.18
C GLU A 95 -27.41 -19.16 -24.94
N ALA A 96 -28.66 -19.57 -24.74
CA ALA A 96 -29.19 -20.77 -25.39
C ALA A 96 -29.34 -20.58 -26.90
N ALA A 97 -29.78 -19.40 -27.35
CA ALA A 97 -29.84 -19.07 -28.77
C ALA A 97 -28.46 -18.99 -29.40
N VAL A 98 -27.50 -18.33 -28.76
CA VAL A 98 -26.12 -18.24 -29.26
C VAL A 98 -25.49 -19.63 -29.35
N ALA A 99 -25.62 -20.47 -28.32
CA ALA A 99 -25.12 -21.85 -28.34
C ALA A 99 -25.71 -22.69 -29.49
N ARG A 100 -27.01 -22.52 -29.81
CA ARG A 100 -27.62 -23.17 -30.99
C ARG A 100 -27.01 -22.67 -32.29
N LEU A 101 -26.80 -21.37 -32.43
CA LEU A 101 -26.20 -20.76 -33.62
C LEU A 101 -24.74 -21.19 -33.81
N MET A 102 -23.96 -21.32 -32.73
CA MET A 102 -22.60 -21.90 -32.74
C MET A 102 -22.62 -23.34 -33.27
N LYS A 103 -23.53 -24.20 -32.76
CA LYS A 103 -23.68 -25.59 -33.23
C LYS A 103 -24.08 -25.71 -34.69
N MET A 104 -24.81 -24.72 -35.22
CA MET A 104 -25.19 -24.66 -36.63
C MET A 104 -24.08 -24.10 -37.53
N GLY A 105 -22.94 -23.68 -36.97
CA GLY A 105 -21.87 -23.00 -37.70
C GLY A 105 -22.22 -21.58 -38.16
N ALA A 106 -23.24 -20.97 -37.55
CA ALA A 106 -23.68 -19.61 -37.85
C ALA A 106 -22.98 -18.53 -36.99
N CYS A 107 -22.16 -18.96 -36.03
CA CYS A 107 -21.37 -18.12 -35.15
C CYS A 107 -20.00 -18.78 -34.93
N ASP A 108 -18.93 -17.98 -35.03
CA ASP A 108 -17.59 -18.33 -34.60
C ASP A 108 -16.94 -17.17 -33.81
N GLY A 109 -15.73 -17.35 -33.28
CA GLY A 109 -15.03 -16.31 -32.53
C GLY A 109 -14.50 -15.15 -33.40
N ALA A 110 -14.45 -15.33 -34.72
CA ALA A 110 -14.00 -14.34 -35.71
C ALA A 110 -15.16 -13.50 -36.30
N VAL A 111 -16.42 -13.90 -36.09
CA VAL A 111 -17.60 -13.12 -36.51
C VAL A 111 -17.54 -11.71 -35.92
N ARG A 112 -17.78 -10.71 -36.75
CA ARG A 112 -17.82 -9.28 -36.39
C ARG A 112 -19.11 -8.63 -36.88
N ASP A 113 -19.63 -7.68 -36.12
CA ASP A 113 -20.79 -6.90 -36.55
C ASP A 113 -20.41 -5.83 -37.59
N ALA A 114 -21.37 -5.01 -38.01
CA ALA A 114 -21.12 -3.90 -38.94
C ALA A 114 -20.17 -2.81 -38.38
N SER A 115 -19.97 -2.77 -37.06
CA SER A 115 -19.03 -1.85 -36.40
C SER A 115 -17.64 -2.47 -36.23
N GLY A 116 -17.46 -3.74 -36.60
CA GLY A 116 -16.21 -4.48 -36.45
C GLY A 116 -16.02 -5.10 -35.06
N HIS A 117 -17.07 -5.22 -34.25
CA HIS A 117 -17.01 -5.79 -32.91
C HIS A 117 -17.34 -7.27 -32.88
N SER A 118 -16.59 -8.05 -32.10
CA SER A 118 -16.85 -9.49 -31.96
C SER A 118 -18.07 -9.78 -31.08
N VAL A 119 -18.51 -11.04 -31.13
CA VAL A 119 -19.49 -11.57 -30.18
C VAL A 119 -18.97 -11.47 -28.74
N LEU A 120 -17.68 -11.76 -28.51
CA LEU A 120 -17.05 -11.63 -27.19
C LEU A 120 -17.08 -10.17 -26.69
N TRP A 121 -16.77 -9.22 -27.57
CA TRP A 121 -16.82 -7.79 -27.26
C TRP A 121 -18.20 -7.36 -26.76
N HIS A 122 -19.25 -7.69 -27.52
CA HIS A 122 -20.62 -7.34 -27.13
C HIS A 122 -21.06 -8.05 -25.85
N ALA A 123 -20.72 -9.32 -25.67
CA ALA A 123 -21.03 -10.06 -24.45
C ALA A 123 -20.43 -9.37 -23.21
N ILE A 124 -19.16 -8.94 -23.27
CA ILE A 124 -18.52 -8.22 -22.16
C ILE A 124 -19.11 -6.81 -22.01
N ALA A 125 -19.26 -6.06 -23.11
CA ALA A 125 -19.74 -4.67 -23.09
C ALA A 125 -21.17 -4.54 -22.52
N PHE A 126 -22.03 -5.54 -22.73
CA PHE A 126 -23.38 -5.58 -22.16
C PHE A 126 -23.45 -6.31 -20.81
N GLY A 127 -22.34 -6.81 -20.28
CA GLY A 127 -22.28 -7.48 -18.98
C GLY A 127 -22.85 -8.91 -18.98
N HIS A 128 -22.97 -9.55 -20.15
CA HIS A 128 -23.42 -10.93 -20.30
C HIS A 128 -22.26 -11.90 -20.03
N VAL A 129 -21.88 -12.04 -18.76
CA VAL A 129 -20.69 -12.79 -18.31
C VAL A 129 -20.74 -14.28 -18.68
N GLY A 130 -21.90 -14.92 -18.53
CA GLY A 130 -22.09 -16.32 -18.90
C GLY A 130 -21.95 -16.53 -20.42
N LEU A 131 -22.55 -15.66 -21.22
CA LEU A 131 -22.36 -15.64 -22.68
C LEU A 131 -20.90 -15.42 -23.08
N ALA A 132 -20.19 -14.49 -22.44
CA ALA A 132 -18.77 -14.26 -22.71
C ALA A 132 -17.92 -15.48 -22.37
N SER A 133 -18.24 -16.18 -21.27
CA SER A 133 -17.59 -17.44 -20.88
C SER A 133 -17.86 -18.54 -21.89
N LEU A 134 -19.11 -18.71 -22.33
CA LEU A 134 -19.49 -19.65 -23.39
C LEU A 134 -18.69 -19.41 -24.67
N VAL A 135 -18.54 -18.15 -25.08
CA VAL A 135 -17.77 -17.78 -26.29
C VAL A 135 -16.30 -18.17 -26.15
N LEU A 136 -15.69 -17.96 -24.99
CA LEU A 136 -14.30 -18.36 -24.75
C LEU A 136 -14.11 -19.88 -24.62
N ASP A 137 -15.14 -20.62 -24.19
CA ASP A 137 -15.14 -22.08 -24.10
C ASP A 137 -15.23 -22.72 -25.49
N GLU A 138 -16.16 -22.25 -26.32
CA GLU A 138 -16.40 -22.77 -27.66
C GLU A 138 -15.34 -22.28 -28.67
N PHE A 139 -14.81 -21.06 -28.47
CA PHE A 139 -13.81 -20.46 -29.35
C PHE A 139 -12.55 -20.02 -28.58
N PRO A 140 -11.71 -20.96 -28.14
CA PRO A 140 -10.48 -20.63 -27.42
C PRO A 140 -9.57 -19.69 -28.21
N ALA A 141 -8.98 -18.72 -27.53
CA ALA A 141 -8.06 -17.76 -28.12
C ALA A 141 -6.86 -18.46 -28.80
N GLY A 142 -6.46 -17.96 -29.97
CA GLY A 142 -5.35 -18.52 -30.75
C GLY A 142 -5.73 -19.69 -31.67
N SER A 143 -6.96 -20.20 -31.59
CA SER A 143 -7.48 -21.14 -32.60
C SER A 143 -7.87 -20.41 -33.90
N GLN A 144 -8.00 -21.14 -35.02
CA GLN A 144 -8.33 -20.54 -36.33
C GLN A 144 -9.67 -19.79 -36.34
N VAL A 145 -10.61 -20.25 -35.52
CA VAL A 145 -11.95 -19.68 -35.31
C VAL A 145 -12.09 -19.07 -33.91
N GLY A 146 -10.96 -18.84 -33.25
CA GLY A 146 -10.90 -18.43 -31.85
C GLY A 146 -11.39 -17.00 -31.64
N ALA A 147 -11.86 -16.73 -30.42
CA ALA A 147 -12.11 -15.38 -30.00
C ALA A 147 -10.79 -14.58 -30.03
N ASP A 148 -10.87 -13.32 -30.44
CA ASP A 148 -9.71 -12.42 -30.52
C ASP A 148 -9.55 -11.64 -29.22
N PRO A 149 -8.60 -12.01 -28.34
CA PRO A 149 -8.38 -11.26 -27.10
C PRO A 149 -7.69 -9.92 -27.35
N THR A 150 -7.25 -9.65 -28.58
CA THR A 150 -6.52 -8.44 -28.95
C THR A 150 -7.42 -7.32 -29.44
N GLU A 151 -8.74 -7.53 -29.43
CA GLU A 151 -9.70 -6.56 -29.91
C GLU A 151 -9.62 -5.24 -29.13
N VAL A 152 -9.59 -4.15 -29.89
CA VAL A 152 -9.56 -2.77 -29.38
C VAL A 152 -10.69 -1.98 -30.03
N HIS A 153 -11.45 -1.24 -29.24
CA HIS A 153 -12.47 -0.34 -29.77
C HIS A 153 -11.82 0.69 -30.71
N PRO A 154 -12.26 0.82 -31.98
CA PRO A 154 -11.59 1.69 -32.95
C PRO A 154 -11.61 3.18 -32.56
N ARG A 155 -12.73 3.66 -31.98
CA ARG A 155 -12.87 5.04 -31.49
C ARG A 155 -12.42 5.25 -30.05
N LYS A 156 -12.91 4.42 -29.11
CA LYS A 156 -12.63 4.60 -27.68
C LYS A 156 -11.25 4.11 -27.28
N GLY A 157 -10.60 3.24 -28.05
CA GLY A 157 -9.33 2.63 -27.69
C GLY A 157 -9.40 1.64 -26.52
N ASP A 158 -10.58 1.34 -26.01
CA ASP A 158 -10.80 0.35 -24.94
C ASP A 158 -10.36 -1.05 -25.41
N THR A 159 -9.76 -1.81 -24.51
CA THR A 159 -9.52 -3.26 -24.69
C THR A 159 -10.60 -4.05 -23.95
N LEU A 160 -10.62 -5.38 -24.11
CA LEU A 160 -11.49 -6.24 -23.32
C LEU A 160 -11.28 -6.07 -21.79
N LEU A 161 -10.05 -5.83 -21.32
CA LEU A 161 -9.77 -5.57 -19.90
C LEU A 161 -10.39 -4.24 -19.43
N HIS A 162 -10.45 -3.21 -20.28
CA HIS A 162 -11.12 -1.96 -19.95
C HIS A 162 -12.61 -2.19 -19.73
N LEU A 163 -13.25 -2.93 -20.64
CA LEU A 163 -14.68 -3.26 -20.53
C LEU A 163 -14.97 -4.09 -19.27
N LEU A 164 -14.14 -5.10 -18.98
CA LEU A 164 -14.31 -5.93 -17.78
C LEU A 164 -14.20 -5.11 -16.48
N CYS A 165 -13.33 -4.10 -16.44
CA CYS A 165 -13.24 -3.20 -15.28
C CYS A 165 -14.48 -2.29 -15.14
N GLN A 166 -15.24 -2.07 -16.22
CA GLN A 166 -16.48 -1.29 -16.23
C GLN A 166 -17.71 -2.13 -15.87
N CYS A 167 -17.62 -3.47 -15.86
CA CYS A 167 -18.74 -4.33 -15.49
C CYS A 167 -19.21 -4.05 -14.05
N ARG A 168 -20.52 -3.86 -13.87
CA ARG A 168 -21.17 -3.62 -12.57
C ARG A 168 -22.42 -4.49 -12.45
N PRO A 169 -22.58 -5.27 -11.36
CA PRO A 169 -21.61 -5.52 -10.30
C PRO A 169 -20.38 -6.30 -10.81
N PHE A 170 -19.24 -6.17 -10.13
CA PHE A 170 -18.06 -7.00 -10.41
C PHE A 170 -18.13 -8.27 -9.56
N THR A 171 -18.66 -9.36 -10.14
CA THR A 171 -18.94 -10.62 -9.42
C THR A 171 -17.75 -11.58 -9.49
N ALA A 172 -17.85 -12.72 -8.80
CA ALA A 172 -16.87 -13.81 -8.91
C ALA A 172 -16.77 -14.36 -10.36
N GLU A 173 -17.89 -14.40 -11.09
CA GLU A 173 -17.93 -14.81 -12.49
C GLU A 173 -17.19 -13.80 -13.38
N THR A 174 -17.40 -12.49 -13.18
CA THR A 174 -16.65 -11.45 -13.88
C THR A 174 -15.16 -11.54 -13.58
N ALA A 175 -14.80 -11.83 -12.34
CA ALA A 175 -13.41 -12.03 -11.92
C ALA A 175 -12.78 -13.23 -12.64
N GLU A 176 -13.49 -14.36 -12.76
CA GLU A 176 -12.98 -15.52 -13.48
C GLU A 176 -12.82 -15.25 -14.98
N LEU A 177 -13.81 -14.58 -15.59
CA LEU A 177 -13.72 -14.11 -16.97
C LEU A 177 -12.52 -13.18 -17.17
N PHE A 178 -12.25 -12.28 -16.21
CA PHE A 178 -11.08 -11.41 -16.22
C PHE A 178 -9.77 -12.20 -16.24
N LYS A 179 -9.62 -13.24 -15.39
CA LYS A 179 -8.41 -14.09 -15.39
C LYS A 179 -8.21 -14.78 -16.73
N ARG A 180 -9.29 -15.30 -17.32
CA ARG A 180 -9.24 -15.98 -18.61
C ARG A 180 -8.76 -15.02 -19.69
N VAL A 181 -9.38 -13.85 -19.82
CA VAL A 181 -8.99 -12.82 -20.80
C VAL A 181 -7.56 -12.34 -20.56
N SER A 182 -7.15 -12.06 -19.31
CA SER A 182 -5.81 -11.58 -19.00
C SER A 182 -4.72 -12.62 -19.29
N SER A 183 -5.02 -13.91 -19.16
CA SER A 183 -4.07 -15.01 -19.42
C SER A 183 -3.67 -15.16 -20.88
N VAL A 184 -4.54 -14.75 -21.81
CA VAL A 184 -4.34 -14.86 -23.27
C VAL A 184 -4.05 -13.52 -23.94
N MET A 185 -4.17 -12.40 -23.20
CA MET A 185 -3.94 -11.07 -23.75
C MET A 185 -2.43 -10.79 -23.93
N PRO A 186 -1.99 -10.29 -25.10
CA PRO A 186 -0.61 -9.89 -25.31
C PRO A 186 -0.16 -8.78 -24.33
N ARG A 187 1.09 -8.86 -23.85
CA ARG A 187 1.68 -7.89 -22.91
C ARG A 187 1.57 -6.42 -23.38
N LEU A 188 1.68 -6.18 -24.69
CA LEU A 188 1.55 -4.82 -25.25
C LEU A 188 0.17 -4.20 -25.02
N LEU A 189 -0.87 -5.01 -24.84
CA LEU A 189 -2.23 -4.53 -24.56
C LEU A 189 -2.51 -4.32 -23.08
N PHE A 190 -1.70 -4.89 -22.18
CA PHE A 190 -1.79 -4.59 -20.74
C PHE A 190 -1.45 -3.12 -20.46
N VAL A 191 -0.42 -2.60 -21.10
CA VAL A 191 0.04 -1.21 -20.94
C VAL A 191 -0.72 -0.21 -21.81
N LYS A 192 -1.73 -0.68 -22.56
CA LYS A 192 -2.48 0.17 -23.48
C LYS A 192 -3.40 1.12 -22.71
N VAL A 193 -3.31 2.39 -23.07
CA VAL A 193 -4.29 3.41 -22.68
C VAL A 193 -5.35 3.56 -23.77
N ASN A 194 -6.57 3.85 -23.34
CA ASN A 194 -7.70 4.16 -24.20
C ASN A 194 -7.63 5.63 -24.70
N ALA A 195 -8.63 6.07 -25.46
CA ALA A 195 -8.71 7.43 -26.02
C ALA A 195 -8.88 8.52 -24.95
N ALA A 196 -9.33 8.16 -23.74
CA ALA A 196 -9.39 9.07 -22.60
C ALA A 196 -8.03 9.16 -21.86
N GLY A 197 -7.03 8.40 -22.30
CA GLY A 197 -5.73 8.30 -21.63
C GLY A 197 -5.72 7.34 -20.46
N HIS A 198 -6.75 6.49 -20.30
CA HIS A 198 -6.85 5.56 -19.19
C HIS A 198 -6.39 4.16 -19.55
N SER A 199 -5.53 3.56 -18.73
CA SER A 199 -5.29 2.11 -18.72
C SER A 199 -6.44 1.37 -18.02
N PHE A 200 -6.55 0.06 -18.23
CA PHE A 200 -7.55 -0.74 -17.51
C PHE A 200 -7.29 -0.73 -16.00
N LEU A 201 -6.03 -0.63 -15.56
CA LEU A 201 -5.67 -0.57 -14.15
C LEU A 201 -6.09 0.76 -13.51
N ALA A 202 -6.02 1.86 -14.26
CA ALA A 202 -6.56 3.15 -13.83
C ALA A 202 -8.09 3.12 -13.70
N MET A 203 -8.78 2.47 -14.64
CA MET A 203 -10.22 2.24 -14.52
C MET A 203 -10.53 1.42 -13.27
N ALA A 204 -9.79 0.34 -13.00
CA ALA A 204 -9.93 -0.44 -11.77
C ALA A 204 -9.73 0.42 -10.51
N ALA A 205 -8.69 1.26 -10.49
CA ALA A 205 -8.38 2.19 -9.40
C ALA A 205 -9.49 3.23 -9.16
N LEU A 206 -9.97 3.90 -10.21
CA LEU A 206 -11.10 4.86 -10.15
C LEU A 206 -12.38 4.20 -9.62
N SER A 207 -12.57 2.94 -9.98
CA SER A 207 -13.76 2.16 -9.67
C SER A 207 -13.68 1.43 -8.31
N LEU A 208 -12.57 1.63 -7.57
CA LEU A 208 -12.21 0.95 -6.32
C LEU A 208 -12.30 -0.58 -6.40
N ASN A 209 -11.93 -1.15 -7.55
CA ASN A 209 -11.91 -2.60 -7.75
C ASN A 209 -10.62 -3.22 -7.18
N PHE A 210 -10.58 -3.35 -5.86
CA PHE A 210 -9.42 -3.90 -5.13
C PHE A 210 -9.04 -5.32 -5.58
N TRP A 211 -10.00 -6.12 -6.03
CA TRP A 211 -9.74 -7.47 -6.53
C TRP A 211 -8.84 -7.43 -7.78
N VAL A 212 -9.19 -6.61 -8.79
CA VAL A 212 -8.39 -6.48 -10.02
C VAL A 212 -7.00 -5.93 -9.69
N LEU A 213 -6.92 -4.89 -8.84
CA LEU A 213 -5.65 -4.28 -8.46
C LEU A 213 -4.69 -5.31 -7.82
N LYS A 214 -5.18 -6.12 -6.87
CA LYS A 214 -4.37 -7.19 -6.24
C LYS A 214 -4.02 -8.29 -7.21
N PHE A 215 -5.02 -8.81 -7.94
CA PHE A 215 -4.84 -9.91 -8.87
C PHE A 215 -3.76 -9.58 -9.90
N VAL A 216 -3.81 -8.39 -10.48
CA VAL A 216 -2.86 -7.97 -11.51
C VAL A 216 -1.46 -7.75 -10.92
N SER A 217 -1.37 -7.12 -9.74
CA SER A 217 -0.09 -6.93 -9.05
C SER A 217 0.63 -8.25 -8.78
N VAL A 218 -0.10 -9.27 -8.32
CA VAL A 218 0.49 -10.58 -7.97
C VAL A 218 0.83 -11.42 -9.21
N ASN A 219 -0.04 -11.43 -10.23
CA ASN A 219 0.09 -12.37 -11.35
C ASN A 219 0.85 -11.79 -12.55
N TYR A 220 0.95 -10.47 -12.66
CA TYR A 220 1.58 -9.76 -13.79
C TYR A 220 2.49 -8.64 -13.27
N PRO A 221 3.56 -8.95 -12.51
CA PRO A 221 4.38 -7.95 -11.84
C PRO A 221 5.06 -6.97 -12.79
N GLU A 222 5.57 -7.47 -13.94
CA GLU A 222 6.24 -6.65 -14.96
C GLU A 222 5.27 -5.65 -15.59
N GLU A 223 4.11 -6.13 -16.03
CA GLU A 223 3.06 -5.32 -16.62
C GLU A 223 2.50 -4.32 -15.60
N THR A 224 2.28 -4.76 -14.36
CA THR A 224 1.81 -3.88 -13.27
C THR A 224 2.79 -2.76 -13.03
N LYS A 225 4.09 -3.06 -12.88
CA LYS A 225 5.12 -2.04 -12.67
C LYS A 225 5.15 -1.06 -13.85
N ALA A 226 5.10 -1.56 -15.09
CA ALA A 226 5.09 -0.72 -16.28
C ALA A 226 3.88 0.25 -16.31
N ILE A 227 2.68 -0.22 -15.92
CA ILE A 227 1.48 0.62 -15.88
C ILE A 227 1.54 1.62 -14.72
N VAL A 228 1.92 1.17 -13.52
CA VAL A 228 1.97 2.01 -12.31
C VAL A 228 3.03 3.11 -12.43
N CYS A 229 4.16 2.83 -13.06
CA CYS A 229 5.22 3.81 -13.32
C CYS A 229 5.00 4.64 -14.59
N SER A 230 3.90 4.41 -15.32
CA SER A 230 3.57 5.23 -16.48
C SER A 230 3.21 6.67 -16.08
N PRO A 231 3.27 7.64 -17.01
CA PRO A 231 2.86 9.03 -16.74
C PRO A 231 1.42 9.18 -16.26
N GLU A 232 0.55 8.21 -16.57
CA GLU A 232 -0.84 8.20 -16.11
C GLU A 232 -0.94 8.08 -14.58
N ALA A 233 -0.01 7.34 -13.96
CA ALA A 233 0.06 7.09 -12.53
C ALA A 233 -1.31 6.64 -11.95
N PRO A 234 -1.84 5.47 -12.35
CA PRO A 234 -3.19 5.00 -11.99
C PRO A 234 -3.49 5.03 -10.48
N LEU A 235 -2.47 4.81 -9.66
CA LEU A 235 -2.59 4.80 -8.20
C LEU A 235 -2.84 6.19 -7.59
N ARG A 236 -2.52 7.27 -8.30
CA ARG A 236 -2.90 8.63 -7.90
C ARG A 236 -4.41 8.80 -7.92
N SER A 237 -5.09 8.20 -8.90
CA SER A 237 -6.55 8.17 -8.97
C SER A 237 -7.13 7.36 -7.82
N LEU A 238 -6.52 6.23 -7.43
CA LEU A 238 -6.92 5.48 -6.23
C LEU A 238 -6.83 6.36 -4.98
N ALA A 239 -5.71 7.05 -4.78
CA ALA A 239 -5.52 7.95 -3.63
C ALA A 239 -6.57 9.08 -3.58
N GLY A 240 -7.03 9.58 -4.72
CA GLY A 240 -8.08 10.61 -4.79
C GLY A 240 -9.49 10.11 -4.49
N ASN A 241 -9.72 8.79 -4.49
CA ASN A 241 -11.04 8.18 -4.27
C ASN A 241 -11.17 7.48 -2.91
N ILE A 242 -10.12 7.52 -2.08
CA ILE A 242 -10.12 6.93 -0.73
C ILE A 242 -10.15 8.04 0.32
N PRO A 243 -10.71 7.78 1.53
CA PRO A 243 -10.64 8.73 2.63
C PRO A 243 -9.21 9.11 2.97
N GLU A 244 -9.00 10.37 3.35
CA GLU A 244 -7.71 10.81 3.86
C GLU A 244 -7.40 10.10 5.20
N PRO A 245 -6.14 9.68 5.40
CA PRO A 245 -5.69 9.08 6.67
C PRO A 245 -5.97 9.99 7.86
N CYS A 246 -6.40 9.41 8.98
CA CYS A 246 -6.69 10.17 10.19
C CYS A 246 -5.41 10.39 11.03
N PRO A 247 -5.20 11.60 11.59
CA PRO A 247 -4.07 11.86 12.47
C PRO A 247 -4.14 10.98 13.72
N PRO A 248 -3.02 10.39 14.18
CA PRO A 248 -3.00 9.67 15.44
C PRO A 248 -3.17 10.65 16.61
N SER A 249 -3.71 10.16 17.73
CA SER A 249 -3.76 10.90 18.98
C SER A 249 -2.51 10.59 19.83
N PHE A 250 -1.78 11.61 20.25
CA PHE A 250 -0.72 11.48 21.23
C PHE A 250 -1.16 12.05 22.57
N VAL A 251 -1.09 11.22 23.62
CA VAL A 251 -1.28 11.65 25.00
C VAL A 251 0.09 11.58 25.68
N PRO A 252 0.62 12.72 26.16
CA PRO A 252 1.87 12.72 26.91
C PRO A 252 1.78 11.76 28.11
N PRO A 253 2.79 10.90 28.32
CA PRO A 253 2.81 9.98 29.44
C PRO A 253 3.06 10.71 30.76
N ASP A 254 2.50 10.19 31.84
CA ASP A 254 2.85 10.64 33.19
C ASP A 254 4.29 10.24 33.52
N PRO A 255 5.08 11.14 34.16
CA PRO A 255 6.43 10.82 34.57
C PRO A 255 6.45 9.71 35.61
N ILE A 256 7.54 8.93 35.64
CA ILE A 256 7.79 8.01 36.76
C ILE A 256 7.94 8.86 38.03
N PRO A 257 7.18 8.55 39.11
CA PRO A 257 7.26 9.33 40.34
C PRO A 257 8.69 9.44 40.89
N GLU A 258 9.09 10.65 41.27
CA GLU A 258 10.47 10.96 41.70
C GLU A 258 10.95 10.07 42.87
N HIS A 259 10.04 9.63 43.74
CA HIS A 259 10.37 8.80 44.90
C HIS A 259 10.91 7.39 44.53
N PHE A 260 10.73 6.94 43.29
CA PHE A 260 11.38 5.70 42.82
C PHE A 260 12.85 5.91 42.44
N ALA A 261 13.30 7.15 42.20
CA ALA A 261 14.66 7.51 41.82
C ALA A 261 15.25 6.69 40.64
N VAL A 262 14.40 6.13 39.77
CA VAL A 262 14.83 5.27 38.65
C VAL A 262 15.73 6.07 37.71
N ALA A 263 15.37 7.31 37.39
CA ALA A 263 16.17 8.20 36.55
C ALA A 263 17.62 8.34 37.03
N SER A 264 17.85 8.42 38.34
CA SER A 264 19.18 8.53 38.93
C SER A 264 20.04 7.29 38.72
N LEU A 265 19.43 6.12 38.46
CA LEU A 265 20.17 4.91 38.12
C LEU A 265 20.87 4.99 36.76
N LEU A 266 20.43 5.85 35.84
CA LEU A 266 21.07 6.03 34.54
C LEU A 266 22.27 7.01 34.59
N ALA A 267 22.50 7.67 35.73
CA ALA A 267 23.60 8.62 35.88
C ALA A 267 24.96 7.91 35.80
N GLN A 268 25.88 8.52 35.04
CA GLN A 268 27.27 8.10 34.99
C GLN A 268 28.07 8.78 36.11
N ASP A 269 28.94 8.02 36.77
CA ASP A 269 29.95 8.60 37.66
C ASP A 269 31.09 9.26 36.87
N GLU A 270 32.06 9.84 37.58
CA GLU A 270 33.24 10.49 36.98
C GLU A 270 34.08 9.54 36.10
N SER A 271 33.93 8.23 36.29
CA SER A 271 34.59 7.19 35.51
C SER A 271 33.76 6.69 34.32
N GLY A 272 32.58 7.27 34.09
CA GLY A 272 31.65 6.88 33.03
C GLY A 272 30.82 5.63 33.35
N ARG A 273 30.87 5.14 34.60
CA ARG A 273 30.13 3.92 34.99
C ARG A 273 28.71 4.27 35.39
N VAL A 274 27.80 3.37 35.03
CA VAL A 274 26.42 3.38 35.50
C VAL A 274 26.33 2.37 36.64
N ARG A 275 25.96 2.85 37.84
CA ARG A 275 25.98 2.05 39.06
C ARG A 275 25.01 0.88 38.95
N PHE A 276 25.50 -0.35 39.19
CA PHE A 276 24.72 -1.61 39.10
C PHE A 276 24.26 -2.01 37.70
N ALA A 277 24.81 -1.39 36.64
CA ALA A 277 24.50 -1.81 35.28
C ALA A 277 24.92 -3.26 35.02
N ASP A 278 24.00 -4.05 34.46
CA ASP A 278 24.17 -5.46 34.13
C ASP A 278 23.84 -5.77 32.65
N VAL A 279 23.60 -4.73 31.86
CA VAL A 279 23.51 -4.78 30.39
C VAL A 279 24.24 -3.60 29.75
N ALA A 280 24.87 -3.87 28.60
CA ALA A 280 25.43 -2.88 27.71
C ALA A 280 24.74 -2.96 26.34
N PHE A 281 24.31 -1.82 25.81
CA PHE A 281 23.76 -1.69 24.46
C PHE A 281 24.80 -1.08 23.52
N ASP A 282 25.19 -1.83 22.50
CA ASP A 282 26.11 -1.36 21.45
C ASP A 282 25.33 -0.83 20.25
N VAL A 283 25.42 0.48 20.00
CA VAL A 283 24.64 1.22 19.00
C VAL A 283 25.54 1.78 17.90
N GLY A 284 25.10 1.75 16.64
CA GLY A 284 25.88 2.21 15.48
C GLY A 284 26.70 1.09 14.83
N PRO A 285 27.39 1.31 13.70
CA PRO A 285 28.15 0.26 12.99
C PRO A 285 29.41 -0.15 13.77
N ASP A 286 30.00 -1.29 13.45
CA ASP A 286 31.10 -1.90 14.23
C ASP A 286 32.29 -0.95 14.45
N ASP A 287 32.60 -0.11 13.46
CA ASP A 287 33.73 0.82 13.49
C ASP A 287 33.45 2.13 14.28
N SER A 288 32.19 2.40 14.64
CA SER A 288 31.81 3.60 15.40
C SER A 288 30.73 3.32 16.45
N THR A 289 30.87 2.18 17.12
CA THR A 289 29.96 1.76 18.17
C THR A 289 29.97 2.71 19.36
N CYS A 290 28.78 3.10 19.81
CA CYS A 290 28.55 3.83 21.04
C CYS A 290 27.89 2.89 22.04
N ARG A 291 28.48 2.77 23.23
CA ARG A 291 28.00 1.87 24.28
C ARG A 291 27.17 2.63 25.31
N PHE A 292 26.00 2.09 25.62
CA PHE A 292 25.13 2.58 26.69
C PHE A 292 24.95 1.50 27.77
N LEU A 293 25.31 1.83 29.01
CA LEU A 293 25.11 0.95 30.16
C LEU A 293 23.70 1.12 30.73
N ALA A 294 23.06 0.03 31.12
CA ALA A 294 21.70 0.02 31.65
C ALA A 294 21.46 -1.19 32.58
N HIS A 295 20.22 -1.31 33.04
CA HIS A 295 19.75 -2.35 33.96
C HIS A 295 18.71 -3.22 33.26
N ARG A 296 18.94 -4.53 33.21
CA ARG A 296 18.05 -5.53 32.61
C ARG A 296 16.64 -5.45 33.18
N VAL A 297 16.53 -5.27 34.50
CA VAL A 297 15.23 -5.16 35.19
C VAL A 297 14.41 -3.98 34.69
N VAL A 298 15.03 -2.83 34.38
CA VAL A 298 14.32 -1.62 33.92
C VAL A 298 13.90 -1.79 32.46
N VAL A 299 14.84 -2.16 31.58
CA VAL A 299 14.55 -2.27 30.14
C VAL A 299 13.66 -3.46 29.82
N GLY A 300 13.81 -4.59 30.53
CA GLY A 300 12.97 -5.79 30.37
C GLY A 300 11.55 -5.59 30.89
N ALA A 301 11.35 -4.78 31.93
CA ALA A 301 10.00 -4.43 32.40
C ALA A 301 9.18 -3.63 31.37
N GLN A 302 9.86 -2.95 30.44
CA GLN A 302 9.25 -2.05 29.46
C GLN A 302 9.25 -2.63 28.04
N SER A 303 9.89 -3.78 27.82
CA SER A 303 9.98 -4.43 26.52
C SER A 303 10.01 -5.95 26.71
N PRO A 304 8.99 -6.68 26.22
CA PRO A 304 9.01 -8.14 26.26
C PRO A 304 10.15 -8.73 25.43
N VAL A 305 10.59 -8.03 24.37
CA VAL A 305 11.71 -8.43 23.53
C VAL A 305 13.02 -8.36 24.32
N PHE A 306 13.27 -7.26 25.03
CA PHE A 306 14.48 -7.17 25.86
C PHE A 306 14.46 -8.16 27.02
N LEU A 307 13.30 -8.38 27.65
CA LEU A 307 13.20 -9.37 28.73
C LEU A 307 13.66 -10.75 28.25
N GLU A 308 13.15 -11.21 27.10
CA GLU A 308 13.46 -12.52 26.53
C GLU A 308 14.90 -12.60 25.99
N GLU A 309 15.31 -11.64 25.15
CA GLU A 309 16.59 -11.70 24.47
C GLU A 309 17.77 -11.47 25.42
N LEU A 310 17.64 -10.51 26.35
CA LEU A 310 18.69 -10.29 27.34
C LEU A 310 18.88 -11.53 28.21
N ASP A 311 17.84 -12.31 28.51
CA ASP A 311 17.94 -13.55 29.30
C ASP A 311 18.66 -14.71 28.58
N ARG A 312 18.84 -14.62 27.27
CA ARG A 312 19.58 -15.61 26.46
C ARG A 312 21.06 -15.28 26.26
N LEU A 313 21.42 -13.99 26.34
CA LEU A 313 22.78 -13.56 26.04
C LEU A 313 23.81 -13.99 27.11
N PRO A 314 25.03 -14.38 26.69
CA PRO A 314 26.10 -14.68 27.64
C PRO A 314 26.53 -13.43 28.43
N VAL A 315 27.05 -13.66 29.63
CA VAL A 315 27.64 -12.61 30.46
C VAL A 315 29.09 -12.38 30.02
N HIS A 316 29.44 -11.12 29.83
CA HIS A 316 30.77 -10.66 29.47
C HIS A 316 31.34 -9.76 30.58
N GLU A 317 32.66 -9.82 30.76
CA GLU A 317 33.36 -8.89 31.63
C GLU A 317 33.89 -7.69 30.82
N LEU A 318 33.37 -6.50 31.12
CA LEU A 318 33.84 -5.25 30.54
C LEU A 318 34.94 -4.65 31.41
N LYS A 319 36.20 -4.78 30.97
CA LYS A 319 37.38 -4.43 31.78
C LYS A 319 37.49 -2.94 32.11
N GLN A 320 37.09 -2.07 31.18
CA GLN A 320 37.20 -0.61 31.36
C GLN A 320 36.21 -0.13 32.43
N GLU A 321 34.97 -0.61 32.36
CA GLU A 321 33.86 -0.28 33.25
C GLU A 321 33.89 -1.13 34.53
N ARG A 322 34.66 -2.23 34.55
CA ARG A 322 34.75 -3.24 35.61
C ARG A 322 33.36 -3.77 36.03
N ILE A 323 32.56 -4.14 35.05
CA ILE A 323 31.24 -4.76 35.26
C ILE A 323 31.14 -6.10 34.54
N SER A 324 30.31 -6.99 35.07
CA SER A 324 29.88 -8.20 34.37
C SER A 324 28.48 -7.97 33.84
N CYS A 325 28.32 -7.88 32.52
CA CYS A 325 27.06 -7.52 31.89
C CYS A 325 26.79 -8.34 30.64
N ARG A 326 25.55 -8.31 30.16
CA ARG A 326 25.18 -8.86 28.85
C ARG A 326 25.29 -7.78 27.78
N ILE A 327 25.82 -8.12 26.60
CA ILE A 327 26.01 -7.14 25.52
C ILE A 327 24.93 -7.36 24.47
N PHE A 328 24.03 -6.39 24.33
CA PHE A 328 22.97 -6.41 23.31
C PHE A 328 23.33 -5.48 22.16
N ARG A 329 23.33 -6.00 20.94
CA ARG A 329 23.59 -5.22 19.73
C ARG A 329 22.29 -4.59 19.24
N VAL A 330 22.21 -3.26 19.28
CA VAL A 330 21.07 -2.53 18.73
C VAL A 330 21.18 -2.52 17.21
N ASP A 331 20.05 -2.72 16.52
CA ASP A 331 19.93 -2.60 15.06
C ASP A 331 20.69 -1.37 14.54
N GLN A 332 21.60 -1.62 13.60
CA GLN A 332 22.54 -0.62 13.08
C GLN A 332 21.87 0.59 12.43
N ARG A 333 20.59 0.50 12.08
CA ARG A 333 19.81 1.61 11.51
C ARG A 333 19.29 2.56 12.58
N ILE A 334 19.49 2.28 13.87
CA ILE A 334 19.08 3.14 14.98
C ILE A 334 20.33 3.88 15.47
N SER A 335 20.29 5.20 15.41
CA SER A 335 21.39 6.06 15.86
C SER A 335 21.48 6.14 17.38
N LYS A 336 22.65 6.56 17.86
CA LYS A 336 22.93 6.81 19.28
C LYS A 336 22.00 7.86 19.90
N ASP A 337 21.52 8.83 19.12
CA ASP A 337 20.69 9.93 19.62
C ASP A 337 19.24 9.47 19.85
N VAL A 338 18.73 8.66 18.92
CA VAL A 338 17.44 7.97 19.09
C VAL A 338 17.50 7.00 20.26
N TRP A 339 18.55 6.18 20.33
CA TRP A 339 18.69 5.22 21.42
C TRP A 339 18.83 5.88 22.79
N ARG A 340 19.57 6.99 22.89
CA ARG A 340 19.65 7.78 24.12
C ARG A 340 18.26 8.23 24.58
N SER A 341 17.43 8.70 23.66
CA SER A 341 16.07 9.15 23.97
C SER A 341 15.17 8.00 24.42
N VAL A 342 15.30 6.83 23.79
CA VAL A 342 14.63 5.59 24.22
C VAL A 342 15.03 5.25 25.66
N LEU A 343 16.34 5.15 25.94
CA LEU A 343 16.81 4.82 27.30
C LEU A 343 16.38 5.85 28.33
N GLN A 344 16.45 7.14 28.03
CA GLN A 344 15.95 8.18 28.93
C GLN A 344 14.47 7.96 29.26
N PHE A 345 13.63 7.75 28.23
CA PHE A 345 12.21 7.46 28.43
C PHE A 345 11.96 6.23 29.32
N LEU A 346 12.69 5.13 29.11
CA LEU A 346 12.53 3.91 29.91
C LEU A 346 12.83 4.13 31.40
N TYR A 347 13.62 5.16 31.75
CA TYR A 347 14.01 5.47 33.13
C TYR A 347 13.25 6.64 33.76
N THR A 348 12.71 7.54 32.95
CA THR A 348 12.01 8.75 33.43
C THR A 348 10.51 8.69 33.22
N GLY A 349 10.02 7.88 32.27
CA GLY A 349 8.65 7.94 31.75
C GLY A 349 8.36 9.20 30.92
N VAL A 350 9.35 10.09 30.75
CA VAL A 350 9.20 11.36 30.04
C VAL A 350 9.86 11.27 28.68
N VAL A 351 9.13 11.69 27.66
CA VAL A 351 9.63 11.75 26.29
C VAL A 351 10.55 12.95 26.14
N HIS A 352 11.85 12.70 26.02
CA HIS A 352 12.85 13.71 25.69
C HIS A 352 13.37 13.46 24.27
N CYS A 353 12.71 14.06 23.28
CA CYS A 353 13.11 13.95 21.88
C CYS A 353 13.39 15.35 21.31
N SER A 354 14.66 15.67 21.05
CA SER A 354 15.07 16.95 20.43
C SER A 354 14.95 16.97 18.91
N PHE A 355 14.54 15.85 18.30
CA PHE A 355 14.54 15.60 16.86
C PHE A 355 13.13 15.29 16.31
N THR A 356 12.07 15.78 16.96
CA THR A 356 10.69 15.56 16.49
C THR A 356 10.41 16.14 15.11
N ASN A 357 11.25 17.07 14.63
CA ASN A 357 11.15 17.66 13.29
C ASN A 357 12.06 16.97 12.26
N ASP A 358 12.83 15.95 12.66
CA ASP A 358 13.72 15.21 11.76
C ASP A 358 13.04 13.92 11.27
N PRO A 359 12.72 13.79 9.96
CA PRO A 359 12.13 12.58 9.38
C PRO A 359 12.90 11.32 9.73
N VAL A 360 14.21 11.38 9.56
CA VAL A 360 15.08 10.21 9.55
C VAL A 360 15.12 9.65 10.96
N LEU A 361 15.37 10.52 11.95
CA LEU A 361 15.43 10.13 13.36
C LEU A 361 14.06 9.68 13.89
N MET A 362 12.95 10.22 13.38
CA MET A 362 11.61 9.72 13.71
C MET A 362 11.32 8.34 13.11
N VAL A 363 11.80 8.05 11.89
CA VAL A 363 11.73 6.70 11.30
C VAL A 363 12.57 5.71 12.11
N GLU A 364 13.76 6.11 12.56
CA GLU A 364 14.59 5.30 13.45
C GLU A 364 13.89 5.00 14.78
N LEU A 365 13.21 5.98 15.38
CA LEU A 365 12.42 5.78 16.61
C LEU A 365 11.23 4.84 16.37
N LEU A 366 10.49 5.00 15.27
CA LEU A 366 9.42 4.07 14.90
C LEU A 366 9.95 2.64 14.72
N ARG A 367 11.12 2.50 14.07
CA ARG A 367 11.80 1.21 13.90
C ARG A 367 12.18 0.60 15.24
N ALA A 368 12.74 1.38 16.17
CA ALA A 368 13.06 0.92 17.52
C ALA A 368 11.80 0.42 18.25
N CYS A 369 10.70 1.18 18.16
CA CYS A 369 9.43 0.79 18.76
C CYS A 369 8.89 -0.52 18.17
N ALA A 370 8.97 -0.70 16.86
CA ALA A 370 8.52 -1.89 16.17
C ALA A 370 9.37 -3.14 16.49
N LEU A 371 10.70 -3.01 16.40
CA LEU A 371 11.63 -4.13 16.61
C LEU A 371 11.65 -4.61 18.05
N TYR A 372 11.63 -3.69 19.00
CA TYR A 372 11.79 -4.01 20.42
C TYR A 372 10.48 -3.93 21.21
N ARG A 373 9.34 -3.73 20.54
CA ARG A 373 8.03 -3.56 21.19
C ARG A 373 8.09 -2.58 22.37
N LEU A 374 8.65 -1.40 22.10
CA LEU A 374 8.82 -0.35 23.11
C LEU A 374 7.45 0.23 23.56
N PRO A 375 7.39 0.92 24.71
CA PRO A 375 6.12 1.40 25.25
C PRO A 375 5.33 2.31 24.30
N LYS A 376 4.00 2.18 24.37
CA LYS A 376 3.04 2.90 23.52
C LYS A 376 3.28 4.42 23.42
N PRO A 377 3.64 5.17 24.49
CA PRO A 377 3.88 6.60 24.36
C PRO A 377 5.00 6.98 23.38
N LEU A 378 6.07 6.19 23.28
CA LEU A 378 7.12 6.41 22.28
C LEU A 378 6.61 6.13 20.87
N LEU A 379 5.81 5.07 20.71
CA LEU A 379 5.20 4.72 19.44
C LEU A 379 4.24 5.82 18.97
N ASP A 380 3.33 6.28 19.84
CA ASP A 380 2.34 7.31 19.54
C ASP A 380 3.00 8.65 19.21
N LEU A 381 4.09 9.01 19.90
CA LEU A 381 4.93 10.16 19.55
C LEU A 381 5.48 10.02 18.12
N ALA A 382 6.15 8.90 17.83
CA ALA A 382 6.77 8.68 16.53
C ALA A 382 5.74 8.74 15.40
N GLN A 383 4.58 8.10 15.59
CA GLN A 383 3.47 8.14 14.63
C GLN A 383 2.95 9.57 14.43
N THR A 384 2.76 10.34 15.49
CA THR A 384 2.23 11.70 15.42
C THR A 384 3.19 12.64 14.70
N ALA A 385 4.47 12.60 15.04
CA ALA A 385 5.50 13.39 14.37
C ALA A 385 5.61 13.00 12.89
N LEU A 386 5.71 11.71 12.57
CA LEU A 386 5.78 11.25 11.18
C LEU A 386 4.54 11.64 10.38
N PHE A 387 3.34 11.55 10.98
CA PHE A 387 2.10 11.95 10.31
C PHE A 387 2.12 13.41 9.86
N GLN A 388 2.55 14.32 10.74
CA GLN A 388 2.62 15.74 10.45
C GLN A 388 3.65 16.06 9.36
N LEU A 389 4.75 15.31 9.33
CA LEU A 389 5.87 15.62 8.47
C LEU A 389 5.85 14.87 7.12
N MET A 390 5.16 13.72 7.03
CA MET A 390 5.11 12.89 5.81
C MET A 390 4.78 13.64 4.51
N PRO A 391 3.85 14.62 4.48
CA PRO A 391 3.54 15.37 3.25
C PRO A 391 4.71 16.17 2.67
N SER A 392 5.72 16.53 3.49
CA SER A 392 6.87 17.34 3.05
C SER A 392 8.12 16.51 2.75
N PHE A 393 8.07 15.20 2.97
CA PHE A 393 9.24 14.32 2.86
C PHE A 393 9.40 13.66 1.49
N PRO A 394 10.64 13.25 1.15
CA PRO A 394 10.88 12.38 0.02
C PRO A 394 10.05 11.08 0.14
N PRO A 395 9.44 10.60 -0.97
CA PRO A 395 8.64 9.37 -0.97
C PRO A 395 9.32 8.12 -0.40
N GLU A 396 10.65 8.07 -0.43
CA GLU A 396 11.44 6.95 0.09
C GLU A 396 11.40 6.85 1.62
N ILE A 397 11.19 7.98 2.31
CA ILE A 397 10.92 7.99 3.75
C ILE A 397 9.55 7.35 4.03
N ALA A 398 8.53 7.68 3.22
CA ALA A 398 7.22 7.03 3.32
C ALA A 398 7.32 5.51 3.05
N LEU A 399 8.15 5.09 2.09
CA LEU A 399 8.40 3.66 1.84
C LEU A 399 9.00 2.97 3.08
N GLN A 400 9.93 3.62 3.77
CA GLN A 400 10.51 3.06 4.99
C GLN A 400 9.49 2.94 6.12
N VAL A 401 8.66 3.97 6.34
CA VAL A 401 7.56 3.93 7.32
C VAL A 401 6.59 2.80 6.98
N PHE A 402 6.19 2.70 5.71
CA PHE A 402 5.30 1.65 5.24
C PHE A 402 5.91 0.26 5.46
N SER A 403 7.20 0.08 5.13
CA SER A 403 7.91 -1.20 5.31
C SER A 403 8.01 -1.63 6.77
N ILE A 404 8.29 -0.68 7.68
CA ILE A 404 8.34 -0.96 9.13
C ILE A 404 6.96 -1.38 9.63
N THR A 405 5.92 -0.66 9.21
CA THR A 405 4.56 -0.86 9.72
C THR A 405 3.83 -2.02 9.06
N ALA A 406 4.15 -2.39 7.81
CA ALA A 406 3.56 -3.53 7.10
C ALA A 406 4.22 -4.87 7.46
N GLY A 407 5.46 -4.86 7.96
CA GLY A 407 6.20 -6.05 8.37
C GLY A 407 5.63 -6.76 9.61
N SER A 408 6.19 -7.93 9.92
CA SER A 408 5.82 -8.77 11.07
C SER A 408 5.86 -8.03 12.42
N GLY A 409 6.77 -7.08 12.58
CA GLY A 409 6.86 -6.24 13.79
C GLY A 409 5.66 -5.33 14.05
N GLY A 410 4.84 -5.06 13.02
CA GLY A 410 3.67 -4.19 13.13
C GLY A 410 2.33 -4.91 13.33
N GLN A 411 2.30 -6.25 13.43
CA GLN A 411 1.02 -6.97 13.54
C GLN A 411 0.36 -6.80 14.92
N ASP A 412 1.18 -6.69 15.98
CA ASP A 412 0.70 -6.53 17.36
C ASP A 412 0.70 -5.07 17.86
N LEU A 413 1.20 -4.15 17.03
CA LEU A 413 1.31 -2.74 17.36
C LEU A 413 0.21 -1.95 16.66
N ASP A 414 -0.37 -0.99 17.37
CA ASP A 414 -1.31 -0.03 16.79
C ASP A 414 -0.55 1.01 15.95
N VAL A 415 -0.12 0.60 14.76
CA VAL A 415 0.62 1.41 13.77
C VAL A 415 -0.27 1.89 12.61
N ARG A 416 -1.59 1.86 12.82
CA ARG A 416 -2.58 2.06 11.76
C ARG A 416 -2.41 3.41 11.07
N SER A 417 -2.35 4.50 11.84
CA SER A 417 -2.25 5.86 11.31
C SER A 417 -0.99 6.07 10.47
N ALA A 418 0.17 5.59 10.94
CA ALA A 418 1.42 5.70 10.18
C ALA A 418 1.42 4.82 8.91
N ARG A 419 0.83 3.62 8.98
CA ARG A 419 0.71 2.71 7.82
C ARG A 419 -0.21 3.29 6.75
N GLU A 420 -1.38 3.80 7.12
CA GLU A 420 -2.33 4.40 6.20
C GLU A 420 -1.79 5.70 5.57
N ALA A 421 -1.18 6.56 6.39
CA ALA A 421 -0.57 7.80 5.89
C ALA A 421 0.60 7.55 4.94
N SER A 422 1.49 6.60 5.26
CA SER A 422 2.58 6.24 4.34
C SER A 422 2.06 5.59 3.04
N ALA A 423 1.06 4.70 3.11
CA ALA A 423 0.42 4.13 1.92
C ALA A 423 -0.21 5.21 1.03
N TYR A 424 -0.88 6.21 1.63
CA TYR A 424 -1.49 7.32 0.91
C TYR A 424 -0.45 8.15 0.15
N ILE A 425 0.67 8.50 0.80
CA ILE A 425 1.77 9.21 0.13
C ILE A 425 2.38 8.36 -0.99
N LEU A 426 2.60 7.07 -0.74
CA LEU A 426 3.15 6.14 -1.72
C LEU A 426 2.25 5.98 -2.95
N LEU A 427 0.93 5.91 -2.79
CA LEU A 427 0.01 5.82 -3.94
C LEU A 427 0.15 7.03 -4.87
N ARG A 428 0.36 8.22 -4.33
CA ARG A 428 0.51 9.48 -5.10
C ARG A 428 1.88 9.62 -5.77
N SER A 429 2.88 8.94 -5.21
CA SER A 429 4.30 8.99 -5.61
C SER A 429 4.83 7.68 -6.18
N ALA A 430 3.95 6.71 -6.44
CA ALA A 430 4.32 5.36 -6.85
C ALA A 430 5.28 5.30 -8.05
N PRO A 431 5.13 6.12 -9.12
CA PRO A 431 6.11 6.13 -10.21
C PRO A 431 7.54 6.49 -9.77
N MET A 432 7.71 7.33 -8.76
CA MET A 432 9.04 7.74 -8.28
C MET A 432 9.71 6.60 -7.50
N VAL A 433 8.94 5.96 -6.61
CA VAL A 433 9.47 4.96 -5.68
C VAL A 433 9.64 3.59 -6.33
N LEU A 434 8.66 3.16 -7.12
CA LEU A 434 8.62 1.79 -7.64
C LEU A 434 9.45 1.61 -8.91
N GLN A 435 9.83 2.69 -9.60
CA GLN A 435 10.64 2.61 -10.82
C GLN A 435 11.99 1.93 -10.57
N ALA A 436 12.63 2.21 -9.44
CA ALA A 436 13.94 1.70 -9.07
C ALA A 436 13.92 0.25 -8.52
N LEU A 437 12.75 -0.30 -8.22
CA LEU A 437 12.62 -1.64 -7.61
C LEU A 437 12.45 -2.71 -8.67
N GLU A 438 12.88 -3.94 -8.42
CA GLU A 438 12.52 -5.07 -9.28
C GLU A 438 11.00 -5.26 -9.33
N ALA A 439 10.49 -5.81 -10.45
CA ALA A 439 9.05 -5.93 -10.65
C ALA A 439 8.36 -6.80 -9.58
N SER A 440 9.02 -7.85 -9.11
CA SER A 440 8.52 -8.70 -8.01
C SER A 440 8.39 -7.93 -6.69
N ASP A 441 9.38 -7.11 -6.37
CA ASP A 441 9.41 -6.33 -5.12
C ASP A 441 8.37 -5.21 -5.17
N ALA A 442 8.26 -4.52 -6.32
CA ALA A 442 7.22 -3.53 -6.56
C ALA A 442 5.82 -4.14 -6.42
N ALA A 443 5.58 -5.31 -7.02
CA ALA A 443 4.33 -6.04 -6.92
C ALA A 443 3.98 -6.41 -5.47
N GLN A 444 4.95 -6.88 -4.68
CA GLN A 444 4.73 -7.21 -3.28
C GLN A 444 4.36 -5.97 -2.46
N ILE A 445 5.08 -4.86 -2.64
CA ILE A 445 4.77 -3.58 -1.99
C ILE A 445 3.37 -3.11 -2.37
N LEU A 446 3.02 -3.18 -3.65
CA LEU A 446 1.70 -2.80 -4.16
C LEU A 446 0.58 -3.63 -3.53
N ASP A 447 0.73 -4.95 -3.45
CA ASP A 447 -0.27 -5.82 -2.81
C ASP A 447 -0.51 -5.39 -1.35
N PHE A 448 0.55 -5.17 -0.57
CA PHE A 448 0.41 -4.67 0.80
C PHE A 448 -0.23 -3.27 0.87
N MET A 449 0.12 -2.36 -0.03
CA MET A 449 -0.48 -1.03 -0.10
C MET A 449 -1.97 -1.12 -0.40
N ILE A 450 -2.35 -1.93 -1.39
CA ILE A 450 -3.75 -2.13 -1.79
C ILE A 450 -4.54 -2.77 -0.63
N GLN A 451 -3.98 -3.79 0.05
CA GLN A 451 -4.60 -4.38 1.24
C GLN A 451 -4.78 -3.38 2.39
N THR A 452 -3.81 -2.50 2.60
CA THR A 452 -3.89 -1.46 3.63
C THR A 452 -5.05 -0.51 3.33
N VAL A 453 -5.12 -0.04 2.08
CA VAL A 453 -6.15 0.90 1.62
C VAL A 453 -7.54 0.27 1.62
N GLU A 454 -7.66 -0.97 1.16
CA GLU A 454 -8.92 -1.72 1.18
C GLU A 454 -9.45 -1.87 2.62
N LYS A 455 -8.59 -2.28 3.56
CA LYS A 455 -8.96 -2.38 4.99
C LYS A 455 -9.40 -1.03 5.54
N ALA A 456 -8.65 0.04 5.26
CA ALA A 456 -8.99 1.39 5.70
C ALA A 456 -10.36 1.84 5.16
N PHE A 457 -10.60 1.62 3.86
CA PHE A 457 -11.84 1.99 3.18
C PHE A 457 -13.06 1.28 3.77
N PHE A 458 -13.00 -0.05 3.95
CA PHE A 458 -14.13 -0.79 4.51
C PHE A 458 -14.30 -0.55 6.03
N HIS A 459 -13.24 -0.36 6.80
CA HIS A 459 -13.35 -0.04 8.22
C HIS A 459 -13.94 1.34 8.48
N ALA A 460 -13.59 2.35 7.66
CA ALA A 460 -14.14 3.70 7.80
C ALA A 460 -15.67 3.72 7.67
N SER A 461 -16.24 2.82 6.87
CA SER A 461 -17.70 2.69 6.71
C SER A 461 -18.41 2.12 7.94
N THR A 462 -17.68 1.41 8.82
CA THR A 462 -18.26 0.71 9.98
C THR A 462 -18.19 1.54 11.26
N GLN A 463 -17.31 2.55 11.31
CA GLN A 463 -17.17 3.38 12.51
C GLN A 463 -18.44 4.23 12.64
N PRO A 464 -19.22 4.08 13.73
CA PRO A 464 -20.40 4.92 13.95
C PRO A 464 -19.91 6.35 13.90
N GLN A 465 -20.44 7.15 12.97
CA GLN A 465 -20.22 8.59 13.00
C GLN A 465 -20.62 9.01 14.41
N ALA A 466 -19.63 9.39 15.23
CA ALA A 466 -19.88 9.85 16.58
C ALA A 466 -20.94 10.94 16.43
N ALA A 467 -22.16 10.64 16.89
CA ALA A 467 -23.32 11.48 16.64
C ALA A 467 -22.89 12.90 16.99
N PRO A 468 -23.02 13.88 16.06
CA PRO A 468 -22.51 15.23 16.26
C PRO A 468 -23.04 15.65 17.61
N GLY A 469 -22.13 15.76 18.59
CA GLY A 469 -22.50 15.80 19.99
C GLY A 469 -23.55 16.86 20.12
N ILE A 470 -24.79 16.48 20.47
CA ILE A 470 -25.88 17.40 20.70
C ILE A 470 -25.31 18.33 21.75
N GLY A 471 -24.91 19.53 21.30
CA GLY A 471 -24.29 20.52 22.14
C GLY A 471 -25.33 20.82 23.20
N LEU A 472 -25.17 20.20 24.37
CA LEU A 472 -25.88 20.60 25.57
C LEU A 472 -25.57 22.10 25.67
N PRO A 473 -26.59 22.98 25.60
CA PRO A 473 -26.38 24.40 25.65
C PRO A 473 -25.57 24.67 26.91
N THR A 474 -24.38 25.24 26.72
CA THR A 474 -23.52 25.69 27.79
C THR A 474 -24.36 26.63 28.65
N ALA A 475 -24.76 26.14 29.83
CA ALA A 475 -25.51 26.93 30.77
C ALA A 475 -24.67 28.17 31.09
N HIS A 476 -25.15 29.34 30.65
CA HIS A 476 -24.62 30.62 31.03
C HIS A 476 -24.49 30.66 32.56
N SER A 477 -23.24 30.68 33.02
CA SER A 477 -22.89 30.95 34.41
C SER A 477 -23.27 32.39 34.74
N SER A 478 -24.44 32.57 35.35
CA SER A 478 -24.73 33.79 36.09
C SER A 478 -23.77 33.92 37.29
N PRO A 479 -23.30 35.14 37.62
CA PRO A 479 -22.42 35.36 38.76
C PRO A 479 -23.20 35.17 40.07
N ARG A 480 -22.77 34.24 40.93
CA ARG A 480 -23.30 34.12 42.30
C ARG A 480 -22.62 35.14 43.22
N PRO A 481 -23.37 35.86 44.06
CA PRO A 481 -22.81 36.71 45.10
C PRO A 481 -22.42 35.88 46.33
N HIS A 482 -21.47 36.43 47.09
CA HIS A 482 -21.00 35.95 48.39
C HIS A 482 -22.16 35.67 49.37
N GLY A 483 -22.11 34.52 50.04
CA GLY A 483 -23.05 34.17 51.11
C GLY A 483 -22.54 33.00 51.96
N ALA A 484 -22.37 33.28 53.24
CA ALA A 484 -21.83 32.48 54.33
C ALA A 484 -22.35 31.03 54.48
N ALA A 485 -21.49 30.20 55.09
CA ALA A 485 -21.79 28.87 55.63
C ALA A 485 -22.98 28.88 56.61
N PRO A 486 -23.64 27.72 56.79
CA PRO A 486 -23.26 26.94 57.97
C PRO A 486 -23.22 25.41 57.77
N SER A 487 -22.44 24.82 58.65
CA SER A 487 -22.38 23.43 59.09
C SER A 487 -23.73 22.70 59.14
N GLY A 488 -23.76 21.47 58.61
CA GLY A 488 -24.84 20.51 58.78
C GLY A 488 -24.36 19.09 58.53
N GLN A 489 -24.45 18.25 59.57
CA GLN A 489 -24.11 16.83 59.61
C GLN A 489 -24.84 16.01 58.54
N VAL A 490 -24.18 15.00 57.98
CA VAL A 490 -24.79 13.95 57.16
C VAL A 490 -24.73 12.64 57.94
N PRO A 491 -25.84 11.95 58.21
CA PRO A 491 -25.81 10.59 58.70
C PRO A 491 -25.70 9.59 57.54
N TYR A 492 -24.92 8.55 57.84
CA TYR A 492 -24.78 7.29 57.12
C TYR A 492 -26.16 6.66 56.86
N VAL A 493 -26.47 6.34 55.61
CA VAL A 493 -27.54 5.38 55.27
C VAL A 493 -26.96 4.31 54.37
N ALA A 494 -26.89 3.12 54.93
CA ALA A 494 -26.65 1.87 54.21
C ALA A 494 -27.95 1.42 53.54
N THR A 495 -27.86 1.06 52.25
CA THR A 495 -28.82 0.16 51.61
C THR A 495 -28.04 -0.77 50.70
N GLY A 496 -27.94 -2.03 51.10
CA GLY A 496 -27.64 -3.11 50.19
C GLY A 496 -28.89 -3.49 49.40
N GLN A 497 -28.69 -4.01 48.19
CA GLN A 497 -29.54 -5.07 47.65
C GLN A 497 -28.84 -5.76 46.48
N ALA A 498 -28.89 -7.09 46.53
CA ALA A 498 -28.44 -8.03 45.54
C ALA A 498 -29.61 -8.45 44.62
N ALA A 499 -29.29 -8.78 43.37
CA ALA A 499 -29.92 -9.79 42.48
C ALA A 499 -29.38 -9.53 41.06
N ALA A 500 -28.63 -10.40 40.39
CA ALA A 500 -28.94 -11.73 39.86
C ALA A 500 -30.06 -11.74 38.80
N GLY A 501 -29.69 -12.09 37.55
CA GLY A 501 -30.57 -12.68 36.54
C GLY A 501 -30.91 -11.80 35.33
N TYR A 502 -30.13 -11.87 34.25
CA TYR A 502 -30.41 -12.70 33.05
C TYR A 502 -29.20 -12.69 32.12
#